data_AF-A0A3E2CKW6-F1
#
_entry.id   AF-A0A3E2CKW6-F1
#
_cell.length_a   1.000
_cell.length_b   1.000
_cell.length_c   1.000
_cell.angle_alpha   90.00
_cell.angle_beta   90.00
_cell.angle_gamma   90.00
#
_symmetry.space_group_name_H-M   'P 1'
#
loop_
_entity.id
_entity.type
_entity.pdbx_description
1 polymer ?
#
loop_
_entity_poly.entity_id
_entity_poly.type
_entity_poly.pdbx_seq_one_letter_code
_entity_poly.pdbx_strand_id
1 'polypeptide(L)'
;NALWRGGAEAITIQDQRVLFNSAVVCIGNVLMLQGHQYSPPYKISAIGPMDSMVDALNNSPAIHTYKEYVSSFGLGWKVEKKNNLRFPEASALLQPLRYATVPKVLNK
;
A
#
# COMPACT_ATOMS: atom_id res chain seq x y z
N ASN A 1 4.35 -6.77 3.35
CA ASN A 1 4.75 -5.53 4.07
C ASN A 1 6.19 -5.06 3.78
N ALA A 2 6.80 -5.39 2.64
CA ALA A 2 8.18 -4.99 2.35
C ALA A 2 8.37 -3.46 2.31
N LEU A 3 7.46 -2.74 1.67
CA LEU A 3 7.51 -1.28 1.57
C LEU A 3 7.48 -0.58 2.93
N TRP A 4 6.58 -0.96 3.85
CA TRP A 4 6.58 -0.43 5.22
C TRP A 4 7.89 -0.75 5.97
N ARG A 5 8.44 -1.96 5.80
CA ARG A 5 9.76 -2.30 6.39
C ARG A 5 10.88 -1.42 5.85
N GLY A 6 10.77 -0.95 4.61
CA GLY A 6 11.69 0.01 3.99
C GLY A 6 11.38 1.47 4.31
N GLY A 7 10.44 1.76 5.21
CA GLY A 7 10.13 3.12 5.66
C GLY A 7 9.05 3.84 4.84
N ALA A 8 8.20 3.13 4.09
CA ALA A 8 7.06 3.76 3.44
C ALA A 8 6.13 4.43 4.46
N GLU A 9 5.92 5.73 4.30
CA GLU A 9 5.01 6.56 5.11
C GLU A 9 3.58 6.51 4.58
N ALA A 10 3.46 6.24 3.28
CA ALA A 10 2.20 6.17 2.58
C ALA A 10 2.24 5.08 1.52
N ILE A 11 1.15 4.34 1.36
CA ILE A 11 1.00 3.35 0.30
C ILE A 11 -0.38 3.48 -0.35
N THR A 12 -0.44 3.33 -1.66
CA THR A 12 -1.68 3.04 -2.39
C THR A 12 -1.60 1.68 -3.07
N ILE A 13 -2.74 1.03 -3.20
CA ILE A 13 -2.94 -0.06 -4.15
C ILE A 13 -3.97 0.46 -5.15
N GLN A 14 -3.57 0.52 -6.42
CA GLN A 14 -4.27 1.28 -7.44
C GLN A 14 -4.44 2.76 -7.00
N ASP A 15 -5.66 3.24 -6.91
CA ASP A 15 -6.06 4.56 -6.45
C ASP A 15 -6.50 4.59 -4.97
N GLN A 16 -6.51 3.45 -4.28
CA GLN A 16 -6.97 3.37 -2.89
C GLN A 16 -5.82 3.55 -1.90
N ARG A 17 -5.97 4.51 -0.99
CA ARG A 17 -5.02 4.73 0.11
C ARG A 17 -5.09 3.60 1.11
N VAL A 18 -3.96 2.95 1.39
CA VAL A 18 -3.88 1.89 2.40
C VAL A 18 -3.66 2.51 3.77
N LEU A 19 -4.60 2.28 4.67
CA LEU A 19 -4.63 2.75 6.05
C LEU A 19 -4.48 1.58 7.03
N PHE A 20 -4.26 1.88 8.31
CA PHE A 20 -4.12 0.87 9.36
C PHE A 20 -5.36 -0.05 9.50
N ASN A 21 -6.54 0.42 9.08
CA ASN A 21 -7.80 -0.31 9.09
C ASN A 21 -8.25 -0.76 7.69
N SER A 22 -7.41 -0.63 6.66
CA SER A 22 -7.75 -1.09 5.31
C SER A 22 -7.70 -2.60 5.24
N ALA A 23 -8.80 -3.21 4.80
CA ALA A 23 -8.85 -4.63 4.47
C ALA A 23 -8.51 -4.83 2.99
N VAL A 24 -7.60 -5.78 2.72
CA VAL A 24 -7.35 -6.29 1.37
C VAL A 24 -8.01 -7.65 1.28
N VAL A 25 -9.09 -7.75 0.50
CA VAL A 25 -9.84 -9.00 0.33
C VAL A 25 -9.61 -9.52 -1.08
N CYS A 26 -9.24 -10.79 -1.20
CA CYS A 26 -9.09 -11.45 -2.49
C CYS A 26 -10.38 -12.19 -2.84
N ILE A 27 -10.95 -11.89 -4.02
CA ILE A 27 -12.08 -12.61 -4.60
C ILE A 27 -11.60 -13.20 -5.93
N GLY A 28 -11.16 -14.46 -5.89
CA GLY A 28 -10.46 -15.07 -7.02
C GLY A 28 -9.17 -14.31 -7.35
N ASN A 29 -9.06 -13.83 -8.59
CA ASN A 29 -7.92 -13.03 -9.04
C ASN A 29 -8.11 -11.52 -8.86
N VAL A 30 -9.25 -11.07 -8.34
CA VAL A 30 -9.63 -9.66 -8.16
C VAL A 30 -9.37 -9.22 -6.72
N LEU A 31 -8.78 -8.04 -6.55
CA LEU A 31 -8.66 -7.38 -5.25
C LEU A 31 -9.89 -6.53 -4.98
N MET A 32 -10.53 -6.75 -3.82
CA MET A 32 -11.54 -5.87 -3.27
C MET A 32 -10.91 -4.97 -2.21
N LEU A 33 -10.95 -3.66 -2.45
CA LEU A 33 -10.37 -2.61 -1.61
C LEU A 33 -11.42 -1.53 -1.38
N GLN A 34 -11.82 -1.31 -0.13
CA GLN A 34 -12.79 -0.26 0.24
C GLN A 34 -14.07 -0.29 -0.62
N GLY A 35 -14.60 -1.49 -0.90
CA GLY A 35 -15.79 -1.69 -1.75
C GLY A 35 -15.54 -1.64 -3.26
N HIS A 36 -14.34 -1.30 -3.71
CA HIS A 36 -13.97 -1.28 -5.13
C HIS A 36 -13.24 -2.55 -5.54
N GLN A 37 -13.55 -3.05 -6.73
CA GLN A 37 -12.90 -4.24 -7.31
C GLN A 37 -11.86 -3.84 -8.35
N TYR A 38 -10.68 -4.45 -8.27
CA TYR A 38 -9.57 -4.23 -9.17
C TYR A 38 -9.07 -5.54 -9.75
N SER A 39 -9.00 -5.62 -11.08
CA SER A 39 -8.34 -6.71 -11.79
C SER A 39 -6.85 -6.40 -12.00
N PRO A 40 -6.01 -7.44 -12.21
CA PRO A 40 -4.62 -7.23 -12.62
C PRO A 40 -4.51 -6.47 -13.95
N PRO A 41 -3.39 -5.76 -14.22
CA PRO A 41 -2.21 -5.64 -13.36
C PRO A 41 -2.41 -4.66 -12.18
N TYR A 42 -1.82 -5.01 -11.04
CA TYR A 42 -1.86 -4.18 -9.84
C TYR A 42 -0.71 -3.20 -9.79
N LYS A 43 -1.02 -1.93 -9.53
CA LYS A 43 -0.02 -0.89 -9.27
C LYS A 43 0.01 -0.57 -7.79
N ILE A 44 1.16 -0.79 -7.16
CA ILE A 44 1.43 -0.37 -5.79
C ILE A 44 2.33 0.86 -5.86
N SER A 45 1.95 1.95 -5.21
CA SER A 45 2.78 3.16 -5.10
C SER A 45 3.08 3.44 -3.63
N ALA A 46 4.27 3.94 -3.33
CA ALA A 46 4.65 4.32 -1.98
C ALA A 46 5.42 5.65 -1.94
N ILE A 47 5.22 6.42 -0.87
CA ILE A 47 6.00 7.62 -0.55
C ILE A 47 6.83 7.31 0.71
N GLY A 48 8.11 7.66 0.67
CA GLY A 48 9.08 7.41 1.74
C GLY A 48 10.51 7.37 1.20
N PRO A 49 11.49 6.91 2.00
CA PRO A 49 12.89 6.78 1.59
C PRO A 49 13.06 5.76 0.46
N MET A 50 13.25 6.23 -0.78
CA MET A 50 13.18 5.37 -1.98
C MET A 50 14.21 4.24 -1.98
N ASP A 51 15.45 4.53 -1.60
CA ASP A 51 16.52 3.53 -1.62
C ASP A 51 16.27 2.44 -0.58
N SER A 52 15.89 2.81 0.65
CA SER A 52 15.51 1.85 1.69
C SER A 52 14.29 1.00 1.30
N MET A 53 13.30 1.58 0.62
CA MET A 53 12.15 0.83 0.10
C MET A 53 12.55 -0.16 -0.99
N VAL A 54 13.45 0.22 -1.90
CA VAL A 54 13.96 -0.66 -2.97
C VAL A 54 14.79 -1.78 -2.37
N ASP A 55 15.66 -1.50 -1.41
CA ASP A 55 16.44 -2.50 -0.70
C ASP A 55 15.53 -3.46 0.06
N ALA A 56 14.48 -2.95 0.71
CA ALA A 56 13.50 -3.80 1.40
C ALA A 56 12.68 -4.68 0.44
N LEU A 57 12.40 -4.22 -0.79
CA LEU A 57 11.79 -5.05 -1.83
C LEU A 57 12.76 -6.15 -2.28
N ASN A 58 14.02 -5.80 -2.53
CA ASN A 58 15.05 -6.75 -2.97
C ASN A 58 15.38 -7.79 -1.90
N ASN A 59 15.36 -7.42 -0.62
CA ASN A 59 15.70 -8.34 0.47
C ASN A 59 14.49 -9.12 1.02
N SER A 60 13.28 -8.91 0.48
CA SER A 60 12.07 -9.56 0.99
C SER A 60 11.94 -11.00 0.46
N PRO A 61 11.93 -12.03 1.32
CA PRO A 61 11.76 -13.42 0.88
C PRO A 61 10.49 -13.64 0.05
N ALA A 62 9.38 -13.00 0.44
CA ALA A 62 8.12 -13.08 -0.32
C ALA A 62 8.22 -12.49 -1.75
N ILE A 63 9.06 -11.47 -1.95
CA ILE A 63 9.28 -10.87 -3.28
C ILE A 63 10.23 -11.75 -4.10
N HIS A 64 11.21 -12.41 -3.47
CA HIS A 64 12.02 -13.43 -4.14
C HIS A 64 11.15 -14.56 -4.69
N THR A 65 10.30 -15.17 -3.85
CA THR A 65 9.35 -16.21 -4.31
C THR A 65 8.43 -15.69 -5.41
N TYR A 66 7.95 -14.44 -5.32
CA TYR A 66 7.14 -13.87 -6.39
C TYR A 66 7.91 -13.72 -7.71
N LYS A 67 9.19 -13.32 -7.66
CA LYS A 67 10.04 -13.22 -8.85
C LYS A 67 10.34 -14.58 -9.49
N GLU A 68 10.36 -15.67 -8.71
CA GLU A 68 10.41 -17.03 -9.27
C GLU A 68 9.16 -17.28 -10.13
N TYR A 69 7.97 -16.95 -9.63
CA TYR A 69 6.74 -17.06 -10.43
C TYR A 69 6.70 -16.15 -11.66
N VAL A 70 7.26 -14.94 -11.58
CA VAL A 70 7.49 -14.07 -12.75
C VAL A 70 8.29 -14.80 -13.82
N SER A 71 9.38 -15.46 -13.42
CA SER A 71 10.24 -16.19 -14.35
C SER A 71 9.59 -17.45 -14.93
N SER A 72 8.86 -18.22 -14.10
CA SER A 72 8.30 -19.52 -14.50
C SER A 72 6.96 -19.40 -15.25
N PHE A 73 6.16 -18.39 -14.93
CA PHE A 73 4.79 -18.23 -15.45
C PHE A 73 4.58 -16.96 -16.28
N GLY A 74 5.63 -16.17 -16.50
CA GLY A 74 5.56 -14.94 -17.29
C GLY A 74 4.72 -13.84 -16.65
N LEU A 75 4.64 -13.80 -15.31
CA LEU A 75 3.95 -12.72 -14.61
C LEU A 75 4.69 -11.38 -14.78
N GLY A 76 3.97 -10.26 -14.66
CA GLY A 76 4.58 -8.94 -14.74
C GLY A 76 5.29 -8.53 -13.44
N TRP A 77 6.47 -7.94 -13.55
CA TRP A 77 7.14 -7.25 -12.44
C TRP A 77 7.86 -6.00 -12.95
N LYS A 78 7.57 -4.85 -12.32
CA LYS A 78 8.22 -3.58 -12.63
C LYS A 78 8.31 -2.72 -11.38
N VAL A 79 9.47 -2.12 -11.16
CA VAL A 79 9.72 -1.15 -10.10
C VAL A 79 10.24 0.13 -10.73
N GLU A 80 9.64 1.26 -10.40
CA GLU A 80 10.03 2.57 -10.92
C GLU A 80 10.18 3.55 -9.75
N LYS A 81 11.27 4.32 -9.74
CA LYS A 81 11.44 5.46 -8.83
C LYS A 81 10.74 6.68 -9.42
N LYS A 82 10.03 7.44 -8.59
CA LYS A 82 9.32 8.67 -8.98
C LYS A 82 9.61 9.75 -7.95
N ASN A 83 10.13 10.90 -8.41
CA ASN A 83 10.52 12.01 -7.54
C ASN A 83 9.32 12.73 -6.90
N ASN A 84 8.16 12.68 -7.54
CA ASN A 84 6.95 13.30 -7.02
C ASN A 84 5.76 12.35 -7.21
N LEU A 85 5.07 12.08 -6.12
CA LEU A 85 3.83 11.30 -6.09
C LEU A 85 2.83 12.06 -5.23
N ARG A 86 1.61 12.17 -5.72
CA ARG A 86 0.49 12.69 -4.96
C ARG A 86 -0.53 11.58 -4.78
N PHE A 87 -0.83 11.27 -3.52
CA PHE A 87 -1.87 10.31 -3.18
C PHE A 87 -3.16 11.05 -2.84
N PRO A 88 -4.32 10.43 -3.07
CA PRO A 88 -5.57 10.96 -2.57
C PRO A 88 -5.51 11.06 -1.04
N GLU A 89 -6.33 11.96 -0.50
CA GLU A 89 -6.56 12.03 0.93
C GLU A 89 -7.04 10.67 1.45
N ALA A 90 -6.66 10.35 2.68
CA ALA A 90 -7.20 9.17 3.33
C ALA A 90 -8.73 9.32 3.42
N SER A 91 -9.48 8.30 3.01
CA SER A 91 -10.92 8.27 3.29
C SER A 91 -11.12 8.54 4.77
N ALA A 92 -12.04 9.44 5.11
CA ALA A 92 -12.48 9.62 6.49
C ALA A 92 -12.81 8.23 7.09
N LEU A 93 -12.58 8.07 8.40
CA LEU A 93 -12.90 6.84 9.10
C LEU A 93 -14.28 6.37 8.65
N LEU A 94 -14.37 5.14 8.13
CA LEU A 94 -15.64 4.57 7.65
C LEU A 94 -16.72 4.59 8.73
N GLN A 95 -16.32 4.75 9.99
CA GLN A 95 -17.22 4.94 11.12
C GLN A 95 -16.74 6.11 12.01
N PRO A 96 -17.61 7.08 12.32
CA PRO A 96 -17.29 8.10 13.31
C PRO A 96 -17.06 7.46 14.69
N LEU A 97 -16.05 7.95 15.40
CA LEU A 97 -15.78 7.49 16.76
C LEU A 97 -16.94 7.93 17.67
N ARG A 98 -17.69 6.96 18.21
CA ARG A 98 -18.84 7.25 19.09
C ARG A 98 -18.44 7.60 20.53
N TYR A 99 -17.36 6.99 21.01
CA TYR A 99 -16.94 7.07 22.42
C TYR A 99 -15.59 7.77 22.62
N ALA A 100 -14.92 8.14 21.53
CA ALA A 100 -13.64 8.84 21.58
C ALA A 100 -13.79 10.23 20.97
N THR A 101 -13.21 11.22 21.63
CA THR A 101 -13.17 12.62 21.19
C THR A 101 -11.76 13.15 21.36
N VAL A 102 -11.38 14.14 20.55
CA VAL A 102 -10.09 14.81 20.68
C VAL A 102 -10.11 15.63 21.98
N PRO A 103 -9.16 15.41 22.92
CA PRO A 103 -9.06 16.27 24.10
C PRO A 103 -8.86 17.73 23.66
N LYS A 104 -9.64 18.65 24.22
CA LYS A 104 -9.40 20.09 24.00
C LYS A 104 -8.05 20.43 24.61
N VAL A 105 -7.04 20.67 23.77
CA VAL A 105 -5.76 21.21 24.24
C VAL A 105 -6.04 22.64 24.72
N LEU A 106 -5.91 22.90 26.02
CA LEU A 106 -5.86 24.25 26.56
C LEU A 106 -4.54 24.86 26.09
N ASN A 107 -4.58 25.71 25.06
CA ASN A 107 -3.47 26.58 24.74
C ASN A 107 -3.14 27.41 26.00
N LYS A 108 -1.93 27.24 26.53
CA LYS A 108 -1.32 28.10 27.54
C LYS A 108 -0.01 28.62 26.96
#